data_AF-A0A836VFK0-F1
#
_entry.id   AF-A0A836VFK0-F1
#
_cell.length_a   1.000
_cell.length_b   1.000
_cell.length_c   1.000
_cell.angle_alpha   90.00
_cell.angle_beta   90.00
_cell.angle_gamma   90.00
#
_symmetry.space_group_name_H-M   'P 1'
#
loop_
_entity.id
_entity.type
_entity.pdbx_description
1 polymer ?
#
loop_
_entity_poly.entity_id
_entity_poly.type
_entity_poly.pdbx_seq_one_letter_code
_entity_poly.pdbx_strand_id
1 'polypeptide(L)'
;MSVHYNKGGKITPRKLFIPAIAVLILAVAMVLGTFAPRTVLADGMPELYFIDAHSQLPRGFAPSKIIPLMDKAGVWRTILSARNDRSPKDVANYAAKHPDRITAAVRSKGKSFNKNKPKFEKLINLQLKQPIFKALGEVILYHAQKGNKAPEINVSLHSPQARMLLDVALERKWPFIAHYELRASGPAKSKILDSFKATARANPDHPFLLIHMAQLNVDEVKRLIAAHGNVYFLTSHSNPIRDFSTRQLWTNLFDGERLLPRWTEVFLENP
;
A
#
# COMPACT_ATOMS: atom_id res chain seq x y z
N MET A 1 44.40 -68.04 -21.17
CA MET A 1 45.69 -68.49 -20.61
C MET A 1 46.70 -67.39 -20.89
N SER A 2 47.22 -66.74 -19.85
CA SER A 2 48.56 -66.15 -19.76
C SER A 2 48.57 -65.09 -18.68
N VAL A 3 49.03 -65.55 -17.52
CA VAL A 3 49.49 -64.74 -16.40
C VAL A 3 50.91 -64.31 -16.73
N HIS A 4 51.19 -63.00 -16.68
CA HIS A 4 52.56 -62.50 -16.56
C HIS A 4 52.68 -61.69 -15.27
N TYR A 5 53.35 -62.28 -14.30
CA TYR A 5 53.93 -61.58 -13.15
C TYR A 5 55.15 -60.80 -13.61
N ASN A 6 55.32 -59.57 -13.13
CA ASN A 6 56.64 -58.98 -13.02
C ASN A 6 56.88 -58.33 -11.65
N LYS A 7 58.12 -58.51 -11.19
CA LYS A 7 58.64 -58.35 -9.83
C LYS A 7 58.90 -56.89 -9.45
N GLY A 8 58.66 -56.59 -8.18
CA GLY A 8 59.55 -55.77 -7.34
C GLY A 8 59.76 -54.31 -7.70
N GLY A 9 59.01 -53.41 -7.04
CA GLY A 9 59.34 -51.99 -6.96
C GLY A 9 58.94 -51.42 -5.60
N LYS A 10 59.92 -51.13 -4.73
CA LYS A 10 59.69 -50.44 -3.45
C LYS A 10 59.19 -49.02 -3.75
N ILE A 11 58.04 -48.65 -3.19
CA ILE A 11 57.52 -47.28 -3.22
C ILE A 11 57.90 -46.59 -1.91
N THR A 12 58.80 -45.61 -1.97
CA THR A 12 59.03 -44.66 -0.88
C THR A 12 57.97 -43.55 -0.96
N PRO A 13 57.28 -43.19 0.14
CA PRO A 13 56.27 -42.14 0.11
C PRO A 13 56.95 -40.76 0.00
N ARG A 14 56.65 -40.05 -1.09
CA ARG A 14 56.96 -38.62 -1.25
C ARG A 14 56.14 -37.84 -0.20
N LYS A 15 56.80 -37.20 0.76
CA LYS A 15 56.15 -36.22 1.65
C LYS A 15 55.64 -35.06 0.78
N LEU A 16 54.32 -34.86 0.77
CA LEU A 16 53.67 -33.75 0.09
C LEU A 16 53.95 -32.47 0.89
N PHE A 17 54.98 -31.72 0.51
CA PHE A 17 55.21 -30.36 1.01
C PHE A 17 54.23 -29.42 0.32
N ILE A 18 53.11 -29.12 0.97
CA ILE A 18 52.26 -28.00 0.58
C ILE A 18 52.97 -26.74 1.07
N PRO A 19 53.46 -25.84 0.18
CA PRO A 19 54.12 -24.62 0.62
C PRO A 19 53.14 -23.76 1.42
N ALA A 20 53.59 -23.16 2.52
CA ALA A 20 52.77 -22.35 3.43
C ALA A 20 51.95 -21.25 2.72
N ILE A 21 52.42 -20.81 1.54
CA ILE A 21 51.74 -19.85 0.66
C ILE A 21 50.40 -20.40 0.14
N ALA A 22 50.31 -21.69 -0.19
CA ALA A 22 49.07 -22.31 -0.66
C ALA A 22 48.02 -22.43 0.46
N VAL A 23 48.46 -22.67 1.70
CA VAL A 23 47.58 -22.66 2.88
C VAL A 23 47.08 -21.25 3.18
N LEU A 24 47.94 -20.24 3.02
CA LEU A 24 47.57 -18.84 3.21
C LEU A 24 46.58 -18.35 2.16
N ILE A 25 46.76 -18.73 0.89
CA ILE A 25 45.81 -18.40 -0.19
C ILE A 25 44.44 -19.05 0.05
N LEU A 26 44.40 -20.30 0.51
CA LEU A 26 43.14 -20.95 0.88
C LEU A 26 42.44 -20.26 2.06
N ALA A 27 43.21 -19.84 3.07
CA ALA A 27 42.67 -19.15 4.25
C ALA A 27 42.08 -17.77 3.88
N VAL A 28 42.77 -17.00 3.02
CA VAL A 28 42.27 -15.71 2.54
C VAL A 28 41.03 -15.87 1.66
N ALA A 29 40.98 -16.90 0.80
CA ALA A 29 39.79 -17.20 -0.01
C ALA A 29 38.58 -17.61 0.85
N MET A 30 38.79 -18.36 1.94
CA MET A 30 37.70 -18.67 2.89
C MET A 30 37.19 -17.41 3.62
N VAL A 31 38.09 -16.53 4.06
CA VAL A 31 37.68 -15.27 4.73
C VAL A 31 36.94 -14.35 3.77
N LEU A 32 37.40 -14.20 2.52
CA LEU A 32 36.69 -13.39 1.52
C LEU A 32 35.33 -13.99 1.13
N GLY A 33 35.18 -15.32 1.14
CA GLY A 33 33.90 -16.00 0.96
C GLY A 33 32.89 -15.74 2.08
N THR A 34 33.35 -15.43 3.31
CA THR A 34 32.46 -15.06 4.43
C THR A 34 31.95 -13.62 4.39
N PHE A 35 32.57 -12.75 3.59
CA PHE A 35 32.17 -11.35 3.41
C PHE A 35 31.55 -11.06 2.03
N ALA A 36 31.39 -12.07 1.18
CA ALA A 36 30.56 -11.91 -0.02
C ALA A 36 29.13 -11.56 0.44
N PRO A 37 28.56 -10.41 0.01
CA PRO A 37 27.19 -10.10 0.33
C PRO A 37 26.33 -11.25 -0.19
N ARG A 38 25.67 -11.95 0.73
CA ARG A 38 24.60 -12.88 0.34
C ARG A 38 23.57 -12.02 -0.35
N THR A 39 23.53 -12.08 -1.68
CA THR A 39 22.31 -11.77 -2.42
C THR A 39 21.27 -12.74 -1.88
N VAL A 40 20.45 -12.26 -0.95
CA VAL A 40 19.23 -12.95 -0.55
C VAL A 40 18.34 -12.88 -1.78
N LEU A 41 18.46 -13.86 -2.67
CA LEU A 41 17.43 -14.14 -3.64
C LEU A 41 16.17 -14.47 -2.83
N ALA A 42 15.07 -13.83 -3.20
CA ALA A 42 13.80 -13.80 -2.46
C ALA A 42 13.08 -15.17 -2.37
N ASP A 43 13.77 -16.27 -2.67
CA ASP A 43 13.20 -17.61 -2.88
C ASP A 43 12.77 -18.32 -1.59
N GLY A 44 12.86 -17.66 -0.42
CA GLY A 44 12.55 -18.24 0.90
C GLY A 44 11.73 -17.35 1.83
N MET A 45 11.16 -16.24 1.35
CA MET A 45 10.21 -15.46 2.15
C MET A 45 8.87 -16.21 2.18
N PRO A 46 8.13 -16.25 3.31
CA PRO A 46 6.73 -16.70 3.30
C PRO A 46 6.00 -15.94 2.20
N GLU A 47 5.12 -16.61 1.45
CA GLU A 47 4.36 -15.99 0.35
C GLU A 47 3.91 -14.58 0.74
N LEU A 48 4.52 -13.55 0.14
CA LEU A 48 4.20 -12.18 0.46
C LEU A 48 2.82 -11.90 -0.14
N TYR A 49 1.78 -12.00 0.69
CA TYR A 49 0.42 -11.69 0.25
C TYR A 49 0.28 -10.19 -0.02
N PHE A 50 0.20 -9.82 -1.29
CA PHE A 50 -0.05 -8.43 -1.65
C PHE A 50 -1.56 -8.13 -1.58
N ILE A 51 -1.94 -7.24 -0.67
CA ILE A 51 -3.32 -6.78 -0.49
C ILE A 51 -3.45 -5.37 -1.03
N ASP A 52 -4.37 -5.18 -1.98
CA ASP A 52 -4.79 -3.86 -2.41
C ASP A 52 -5.81 -3.30 -1.40
N ALA A 53 -5.30 -2.44 -0.51
CA ALA A 53 -6.06 -1.86 0.59
C ALA A 53 -7.11 -0.82 0.16
N HIS A 54 -7.11 -0.37 -1.10
CA HIS A 54 -8.14 0.55 -1.60
C HIS A 54 -8.27 0.54 -3.12
N SER A 55 -9.37 -0.02 -3.61
CA SER A 55 -9.77 0.06 -5.01
C SER A 55 -11.22 0.47 -5.20
N GLN A 56 -11.52 0.91 -6.42
CA GLN A 56 -12.85 1.41 -6.78
C GLN A 56 -13.33 0.81 -8.09
N LEU A 57 -14.57 0.30 -8.09
CA LEU A 57 -15.19 -0.26 -9.26
C LEU A 57 -16.04 0.81 -9.98
N PRO A 58 -15.59 1.33 -11.15
CA PRO A 58 -16.35 2.32 -11.92
C PRO A 58 -17.49 1.68 -12.70
N ARG A 59 -18.38 2.53 -13.23
CA ARG A 59 -19.34 2.13 -14.26
C ARG A 59 -18.59 1.70 -15.53
N GLY A 60 -19.15 0.74 -16.27
CA GLY A 60 -18.60 0.28 -17.55
C GLY A 60 -17.45 -0.73 -17.43
N PHE A 61 -16.86 -0.89 -16.25
CA PHE A 61 -15.89 -1.95 -16.01
C PHE A 61 -16.58 -3.28 -15.69
N ALA A 62 -16.24 -4.32 -16.45
CA ALA A 62 -16.78 -5.66 -16.29
C ALA A 62 -16.20 -6.34 -15.02
N PRO A 63 -17.03 -6.70 -14.02
CA PRO A 63 -16.53 -7.33 -12.80
C PRO A 63 -15.78 -8.64 -13.05
N SER A 64 -16.12 -9.39 -14.11
CA SER A 64 -15.41 -10.61 -14.51
C SER A 64 -13.91 -10.40 -14.79
N LYS A 65 -13.47 -9.17 -15.03
CA LYS A 65 -12.05 -8.84 -15.24
C LYS A 65 -11.26 -8.61 -13.95
N ILE A 66 -11.92 -8.47 -12.79
CA ILE A 66 -11.26 -8.09 -11.52
C ILE A 66 -10.29 -9.18 -11.07
N ILE A 67 -10.76 -10.41 -10.84
CA ILE A 67 -9.91 -11.53 -10.38
C ILE A 67 -8.75 -11.82 -11.37
N PRO A 68 -8.97 -11.94 -12.69
CA PRO A 68 -7.86 -12.13 -13.63
C PRO A 68 -6.78 -11.03 -13.58
N LEU A 69 -7.17 -9.78 -13.35
CA LEU A 69 -6.21 -8.68 -13.19
C LEU A 69 -5.47 -8.75 -11.86
N MET A 70 -6.18 -9.13 -10.79
CA MET A 70 -5.56 -9.36 -9.48
C MET A 70 -4.53 -10.48 -9.58
N ASP A 71 -4.88 -11.62 -10.18
CA ASP A 71 -3.97 -12.76 -10.36
C ASP A 71 -2.74 -12.36 -11.19
N LYS A 72 -2.96 -11.65 -12.31
CA LYS A 72 -1.86 -11.14 -13.15
C LYS A 72 -0.93 -10.19 -12.39
N ALA A 73 -1.46 -9.42 -11.45
CA ALA A 73 -0.71 -8.45 -10.66
C ALA A 73 -0.17 -9.03 -9.34
N GLY A 74 -0.40 -10.31 -9.05
CA GLY A 74 -0.03 -10.92 -7.77
C GLY A 74 -0.83 -10.41 -6.57
N VAL A 75 -1.98 -9.77 -6.79
CA VAL A 75 -2.85 -9.25 -5.72
C VAL A 75 -3.71 -10.40 -5.17
N TRP A 76 -3.47 -10.77 -3.91
CA TRP A 76 -4.22 -11.81 -3.24
C TRP A 76 -5.63 -11.35 -2.86
N ARG A 77 -5.77 -10.15 -2.29
CA ARG A 77 -7.07 -9.62 -1.86
C ARG A 77 -7.17 -8.12 -2.14
N THR A 78 -8.39 -7.67 -2.42
CA THR A 78 -8.70 -6.25 -2.61
C THR A 78 -9.81 -5.80 -1.66
N ILE A 79 -9.66 -4.62 -1.06
CA ILE A 79 -10.75 -3.87 -0.45
C ILE A 79 -11.41 -3.00 -1.53
N LEU A 80 -12.61 -3.39 -1.95
CA LEU A 80 -13.28 -2.82 -3.12
C LEU A 80 -14.48 -1.97 -2.70
N SER A 81 -14.52 -0.73 -3.16
CA SER A 81 -15.70 0.15 -3.05
C SER A 81 -16.32 0.43 -4.42
N ALA A 82 -17.59 0.82 -4.46
CA ALA A 82 -18.18 1.32 -5.70
C ALA A 82 -17.75 2.78 -5.92
N ARG A 83 -17.41 3.14 -7.16
CA ARG A 83 -17.23 4.55 -7.53
C ARG A 83 -18.59 5.28 -7.54
N ASN A 84 -18.57 6.62 -7.59
CA ASN A 84 -19.76 7.48 -7.54
C ASN A 84 -20.83 7.16 -8.59
N ASP A 85 -20.44 6.59 -9.73
CA ASP A 85 -21.26 6.23 -10.88
C ASP A 85 -21.78 4.79 -10.85
N ARG A 86 -21.45 4.01 -9.82
CA ARG A 86 -21.84 2.61 -9.67
C ARG A 86 -22.59 2.34 -8.38
N SER A 87 -23.54 1.40 -8.39
CA SER A 87 -24.25 1.01 -7.17
C SER A 87 -23.33 0.23 -6.22
N PRO A 88 -23.33 0.52 -4.91
CA PRO A 88 -22.62 -0.31 -3.92
C PRO A 88 -23.11 -1.76 -3.90
N LYS A 89 -24.37 -2.01 -4.29
CA LYS A 89 -24.93 -3.36 -4.40
C LYS A 89 -24.16 -4.21 -5.41
N ASP A 90 -23.63 -3.62 -6.49
CA ASP A 90 -22.86 -4.38 -7.48
C ASP A 90 -21.56 -4.93 -6.88
N VAL A 91 -20.91 -4.13 -6.03
CA VAL A 91 -19.69 -4.54 -5.32
C VAL A 91 -20.02 -5.58 -4.26
N ALA A 92 -21.11 -5.40 -3.50
CA ALA A 92 -21.58 -6.38 -2.53
C ALA A 92 -21.89 -7.74 -3.20
N ASN A 93 -22.64 -7.73 -4.31
CA ASN A 93 -22.96 -8.93 -5.08
C ASN A 93 -21.72 -9.62 -5.63
N TYR A 94 -20.72 -8.84 -6.07
CA TYR A 94 -19.46 -9.39 -6.57
C TYR A 94 -18.62 -9.99 -5.44
N ALA A 95 -18.50 -9.29 -4.32
CA ALA A 95 -17.79 -9.77 -3.13
C ALA A 95 -18.41 -11.06 -2.57
N ALA A 96 -19.74 -11.18 -2.59
CA ALA A 96 -20.44 -12.40 -2.15
C ALA A 96 -20.07 -13.64 -3.00
N LYS A 97 -19.67 -13.45 -4.27
CA LYS A 97 -19.20 -14.53 -5.16
C LYS A 97 -17.72 -14.83 -4.99
N HIS A 98 -16.95 -13.91 -4.39
CA HIS A 98 -15.51 -14.00 -4.22
C HIS A 98 -15.08 -13.58 -2.80
N PRO A 99 -15.65 -14.18 -1.74
CA PRO A 99 -15.49 -13.70 -0.36
C PRO A 99 -14.03 -13.77 0.12
N ASP A 100 -13.23 -14.69 -0.44
CA ASP A 100 -11.82 -14.85 -0.07
C ASP A 100 -10.89 -13.87 -0.79
N ARG A 101 -11.37 -13.20 -1.84
CA ARG A 101 -10.57 -12.31 -2.70
C ARG A 101 -11.00 -10.85 -2.60
N ILE A 102 -12.26 -10.58 -2.23
CA ILE A 102 -12.83 -9.23 -2.24
C ILE A 102 -13.50 -8.91 -0.90
N THR A 103 -12.98 -7.90 -0.21
CA THR A 103 -13.65 -7.26 0.92
C THR A 103 -14.49 -6.10 0.39
N ALA A 104 -15.82 -6.16 0.51
CA ALA A 104 -16.68 -5.04 0.11
C ALA A 104 -16.56 -3.89 1.12
N ALA A 105 -16.31 -2.69 0.59
CA ALA A 105 -16.25 -1.45 1.36
C ALA A 105 -17.47 -0.56 1.09
N VAL A 106 -17.97 0.07 2.15
CA VAL A 106 -19.06 1.04 2.08
C VAL A 106 -18.63 2.20 1.18
N ARG A 107 -19.46 2.54 0.20
CA ARG A 107 -19.27 3.76 -0.59
C ARG A 107 -19.66 4.98 0.23
N SER A 108 -18.66 5.76 0.57
CA SER A 108 -18.70 6.95 1.43
C SER A 108 -18.66 8.28 0.67
N LYS A 109 -18.47 8.25 -0.66
CA LYS A 109 -18.39 9.44 -1.51
C LYS A 109 -19.49 9.54 -2.57
N GLY A 110 -19.74 10.76 -3.03
CA GLY A 110 -20.71 11.07 -4.10
C GLY A 110 -21.39 12.43 -3.92
N LYS A 111 -22.21 12.84 -4.90
CA LYS A 111 -22.87 14.18 -4.89
C LYS A 111 -23.65 14.48 -3.60
N SER A 112 -24.30 13.46 -3.01
CA SER A 112 -25.05 13.63 -1.76
C SER A 112 -24.13 13.84 -0.55
N PHE A 113 -22.95 13.22 -0.51
CA PHE A 113 -21.93 13.48 0.51
C PHE A 113 -21.41 14.92 0.39
N ASN A 114 -21.00 15.32 -0.82
CA ASN A 114 -20.42 16.64 -1.08
C ASN A 114 -21.35 17.80 -0.66
N LYS A 115 -22.68 17.58 -0.73
CA LYS A 115 -23.71 18.58 -0.44
C LYS A 115 -24.45 18.33 0.88
N ASN A 116 -23.96 17.42 1.72
CA ASN A 116 -24.60 16.99 2.97
C ASN A 116 -26.13 16.76 2.85
N LYS A 117 -26.55 15.98 1.85
CA LYS A 117 -27.99 15.73 1.59
C LYS A 117 -28.46 14.51 2.39
N PRO A 118 -29.71 14.47 2.90
CA PRO A 118 -30.26 13.33 3.64
C PRO A 118 -30.17 11.98 2.91
N LYS A 119 -30.14 12.00 1.57
CA LYS A 119 -29.94 10.80 0.74
C LYS A 119 -28.58 10.11 1.02
N PHE A 120 -27.57 10.86 1.46
CA PHE A 120 -26.27 10.30 1.84
C PHE A 120 -26.40 9.39 3.07
N GLU A 121 -26.99 9.89 4.15
CA GLU A 121 -27.23 9.12 5.38
C GLU A 121 -28.04 7.85 5.09
N LYS A 122 -29.13 7.98 4.32
CA LYS A 122 -29.95 6.82 3.88
C LYS A 122 -29.12 5.76 3.15
N LEU A 123 -28.19 6.19 2.28
CA LEU A 123 -27.32 5.29 1.54
C LEU A 123 -26.30 4.59 2.46
N ILE A 124 -25.72 5.31 3.42
CA ILE A 124 -24.80 4.73 4.41
C ILE A 124 -25.54 3.70 5.26
N ASN A 125 -26.68 4.06 5.84
CA ASN A 125 -27.48 3.17 6.68
C ASN A 125 -27.94 1.91 5.93
N LEU A 126 -28.27 2.02 4.64
CA LEU A 126 -28.61 0.85 3.82
C LEU A 126 -27.43 -0.10 3.63
N GLN A 127 -26.20 0.42 3.47
CA GLN A 127 -25.00 -0.41 3.36
C GLN A 127 -24.64 -1.05 4.70
N LEU A 128 -24.71 -0.29 5.82
CA LEU A 128 -24.35 -0.78 7.15
C LEU A 128 -25.29 -1.87 7.69
N LYS A 129 -26.52 -1.95 7.19
CA LYS A 129 -27.45 -3.05 7.48
C LYS A 129 -27.07 -4.37 6.80
N GLN A 130 -26.16 -4.35 5.84
CA GLN A 130 -25.76 -5.55 5.09
C GLN A 130 -24.42 -6.08 5.61
N PRO A 131 -24.36 -7.33 6.12
CA PRO A 131 -23.14 -7.89 6.73
C PRO A 131 -22.00 -8.14 5.74
N ILE A 132 -22.28 -8.04 4.43
CA ILE A 132 -21.29 -8.19 3.36
C ILE A 132 -20.27 -7.04 3.35
N PHE A 133 -20.64 -5.84 3.82
CA PHE A 133 -19.71 -4.72 3.92
C PHE A 133 -18.88 -4.84 5.20
N LYS A 134 -17.56 -4.89 5.03
CA LYS A 134 -16.59 -5.13 6.12
C LYS A 134 -15.47 -4.08 6.16
N ALA A 135 -15.64 -2.97 5.46
CA ALA A 135 -14.68 -1.88 5.39
C ALA A 135 -15.39 -0.56 5.03
N LEU A 136 -14.70 0.55 5.30
CA LEU A 136 -15.12 1.89 4.87
C LEU A 136 -14.28 2.32 3.65
N GLY A 137 -14.93 2.78 2.58
CA GLY A 137 -14.24 3.40 1.46
C GLY A 137 -13.73 4.81 1.80
N GLU A 138 -12.91 5.39 0.93
CA GLU A 138 -12.32 6.72 1.15
C GLU A 138 -13.34 7.82 1.47
N VAL A 139 -13.00 8.67 2.45
CA VAL A 139 -13.75 9.88 2.79
C VAL A 139 -13.09 11.06 2.09
N ILE A 140 -13.77 11.62 1.08
CA ILE A 140 -13.24 12.70 0.23
C ILE A 140 -13.34 14.06 0.90
N LEU A 141 -12.33 14.41 1.69
CA LEU A 141 -12.34 15.61 2.54
C LEU A 141 -11.72 16.82 1.84
N TYR A 142 -10.63 16.63 1.09
CA TYR A 142 -10.13 17.65 0.16
C TYR A 142 -9.68 17.02 -1.16
N HIS A 143 -10.22 17.52 -2.27
CA HIS A 143 -9.86 17.08 -3.62
C HIS A 143 -9.93 18.27 -4.57
N ALA A 144 -8.84 18.58 -5.27
CA ALA A 144 -8.77 19.72 -6.17
C ALA A 144 -9.63 19.49 -7.42
N GLN A 145 -10.11 20.57 -8.03
CA GLN A 145 -10.85 20.47 -9.28
C GLN A 145 -9.96 19.90 -10.40
N LYS A 146 -10.53 18.98 -11.20
CA LYS A 146 -9.85 18.34 -12.34
C LYS A 146 -10.56 18.73 -13.63
N GLY A 147 -10.48 20.00 -14.01
CA GLY A 147 -11.24 20.57 -15.12
C GLY A 147 -12.73 20.23 -15.00
N ASN A 148 -13.31 19.64 -16.05
CA ASN A 148 -14.70 19.16 -16.05
C ASN A 148 -14.86 17.69 -15.61
N LYS A 149 -13.75 16.99 -15.28
CA LYS A 149 -13.77 15.55 -14.93
C LYS A 149 -14.18 15.32 -13.46
N ALA A 150 -13.80 16.22 -12.57
CA ALA A 150 -14.17 16.16 -11.16
C ALA A 150 -14.21 17.55 -10.53
N PRO A 151 -15.22 17.87 -9.69
CA PRO A 151 -15.30 19.14 -8.99
C PRO A 151 -14.25 19.24 -7.88
N GLU A 152 -14.00 20.46 -7.42
CA GLU A 152 -13.36 20.65 -6.13
C GLU A 152 -14.27 20.14 -5.00
N ILE A 153 -13.67 19.48 -4.02
CA ILE A 153 -14.31 19.05 -2.78
C ILE A 153 -13.53 19.66 -1.62
N ASN A 154 -14.25 20.35 -0.73
CA ASN A 154 -13.73 20.85 0.52
C ASN A 154 -14.76 20.59 1.62
N VAL A 155 -14.62 19.44 2.28
CA VAL A 155 -15.51 18.97 3.34
C VAL A 155 -14.68 18.84 4.60
N SER A 156 -15.00 19.66 5.61
CA SER A 156 -14.36 19.56 6.92
C SER A 156 -14.56 18.18 7.54
N LEU A 157 -13.53 17.65 8.19
CA LEU A 157 -13.61 16.43 8.99
C LEU A 157 -14.64 16.55 10.14
N HIS A 158 -14.92 17.78 10.59
CA HIS A 158 -15.93 18.07 11.61
C HIS A 158 -17.31 18.39 11.02
N SER A 159 -17.52 18.27 9.71
CA SER A 159 -18.85 18.37 9.11
C SER A 159 -19.73 17.17 9.52
N PRO A 160 -21.07 17.31 9.58
CA PRO A 160 -21.95 16.22 9.98
C PRO A 160 -21.75 14.93 9.18
N GLN A 161 -21.59 15.04 7.86
CA GLN A 161 -21.40 13.88 6.99
C GLN A 161 -20.04 13.19 7.16
N ALA A 162 -18.99 13.94 7.52
CA ALA A 162 -17.67 13.37 7.79
C ALA A 162 -17.62 12.73 9.18
N ARG A 163 -18.23 13.39 10.19
CA ARG A 163 -18.38 12.83 11.54
C ARG A 163 -19.17 11.52 11.53
N MET A 164 -20.29 11.46 10.81
CA MET A 164 -21.04 10.21 10.65
C MET A 164 -20.16 9.05 10.15
N LEU A 165 -19.28 9.30 9.17
CA LEU A 165 -18.38 8.27 8.66
C LEU A 165 -17.24 7.93 9.63
N LEU A 166 -16.76 8.90 10.39
CA LEU A 166 -15.78 8.68 11.45
C LEU A 166 -16.39 7.84 12.57
N ASP A 167 -17.59 8.16 13.03
CA ASP A 167 -18.31 7.41 14.07
C ASP A 167 -18.49 5.96 13.62
N VAL A 168 -18.90 5.73 12.36
CA VAL A 168 -18.99 4.39 11.76
C VAL A 168 -17.64 3.67 11.77
N ALA A 169 -16.55 4.34 11.40
CA ALA A 169 -15.21 3.75 11.39
C ALA A 169 -14.79 3.34 12.81
N LEU A 170 -14.98 4.22 13.79
CA LEU A 170 -14.67 3.99 15.20
C LEU A 170 -15.49 2.82 15.77
N GLU A 171 -16.82 2.86 15.62
CA GLU A 171 -17.74 1.82 16.12
C GLU A 171 -17.45 0.45 15.52
N ARG A 172 -17.16 0.39 14.22
CA ARG A 172 -16.88 -0.87 13.51
C ARG A 172 -15.43 -1.30 13.59
N LYS A 173 -14.56 -0.48 14.20
CA LYS A 173 -13.10 -0.66 14.22
C LYS A 173 -12.53 -0.84 12.80
N TRP A 174 -13.11 -0.15 11.82
CA TRP A 174 -12.61 -0.13 10.45
C TRP A 174 -11.67 1.05 10.27
N PRO A 175 -10.51 0.89 9.60
CA PRO A 175 -9.62 2.03 9.40
C PRO A 175 -10.30 3.18 8.66
N PHE A 176 -10.05 4.41 9.12
CA PHE A 176 -10.59 5.62 8.50
C PHE A 176 -9.68 6.09 7.36
N ILE A 177 -10.11 5.91 6.12
CA ILE A 177 -9.35 6.33 4.93
C ILE A 177 -9.71 7.78 4.57
N ALA A 178 -8.84 8.72 4.92
CA ALA A 178 -8.98 10.14 4.61
C ALA A 178 -8.33 10.49 3.26
N HIS A 179 -9.13 11.04 2.34
CA HIS A 179 -8.64 11.58 1.08
C HIS A 179 -8.45 13.08 1.18
N TYR A 180 -7.17 13.47 1.22
CA TYR A 180 -6.72 14.84 1.15
C TYR A 180 -5.69 15.01 0.04
N GLU A 181 -5.93 15.95 -0.87
CA GLU A 181 -4.90 16.48 -1.77
C GLU A 181 -4.23 17.71 -1.13
N LEU A 182 -3.45 17.51 -0.05
CA LEU A 182 -2.98 18.61 0.82
C LEU A 182 -2.10 19.62 0.10
N ARG A 183 -1.26 19.18 -0.84
CA ARG A 183 -0.42 20.11 -1.62
C ARG A 183 -1.28 21.00 -2.51
N ALA A 184 -2.32 20.45 -3.12
CA ALA A 184 -3.27 21.21 -3.92
C ALA A 184 -4.20 22.10 -3.07
N SER A 185 -4.24 21.94 -1.75
CA SER A 185 -5.01 22.80 -0.84
C SER A 185 -4.37 24.16 -0.54
N GLY A 186 -3.14 24.39 -1.00
CA GLY A 186 -2.47 25.69 -0.89
C GLY A 186 -2.46 26.21 0.55
N PRO A 187 -2.91 27.46 0.80
CA PRO A 187 -2.94 28.03 2.15
C PRO A 187 -3.78 27.25 3.17
N ALA A 188 -4.79 26.48 2.74
CA ALA A 188 -5.64 25.71 3.64
C ALA A 188 -4.93 24.47 4.23
N LYS A 189 -3.77 24.08 3.69
CA LYS A 189 -3.03 22.86 4.05
C LYS A 189 -2.80 22.73 5.55
N SER A 190 -2.28 23.77 6.21
CA SER A 190 -1.97 23.70 7.65
C SER A 190 -3.23 23.44 8.46
N LYS A 191 -4.30 24.22 8.22
CA LYS A 191 -5.57 24.08 8.94
C LYS A 191 -6.20 22.69 8.77
N ILE A 192 -6.17 22.14 7.55
CA ILE A 192 -6.68 20.80 7.27
C ILE A 192 -5.85 19.75 8.02
N LEU A 193 -4.52 19.83 7.91
CA LEU A 193 -3.61 18.89 8.56
C LEU A 193 -3.70 18.97 10.10
N ASP A 194 -3.86 20.17 10.66
CA ASP A 194 -4.01 20.35 12.11
C ASP A 194 -5.31 19.74 12.64
N SER A 195 -6.42 19.89 11.90
CA SER A 195 -7.70 19.23 12.21
C SER A 195 -7.59 17.71 12.15
N PHE A 196 -6.91 17.17 11.12
CA PHE A 196 -6.64 15.73 11.02
C PHE A 196 -5.78 15.24 12.20
N LYS A 197 -4.65 15.90 12.48
CA LYS A 197 -3.76 15.55 13.60
C LYS A 197 -4.48 15.58 14.95
N ALA A 198 -5.34 16.57 15.19
CA ALA A 198 -6.14 16.64 16.41
C ALA A 198 -7.08 15.44 16.53
N THR A 199 -7.73 15.04 15.43
CA THR A 199 -8.61 13.87 15.40
C THR A 199 -7.84 12.56 15.63
N ALA A 200 -6.67 12.41 14.99
CA ALA A 200 -5.82 11.23 15.18
C ALA A 200 -5.31 11.11 16.63
N ARG A 201 -4.91 12.22 17.28
CA ARG A 201 -4.51 12.24 18.70
C ARG A 201 -5.67 11.89 19.64
N ALA A 202 -6.88 12.33 19.32
CA ALA A 202 -8.04 12.02 20.14
C ALA A 202 -8.48 10.55 20.07
N ASN A 203 -7.95 9.78 19.10
CA ASN A 203 -8.29 8.38 18.87
C ASN A 203 -7.01 7.54 18.69
N PRO A 204 -6.12 7.48 19.70
CA PRO A 204 -4.76 6.96 19.55
C PRO A 204 -4.69 5.47 19.15
N ASP A 205 -5.73 4.69 19.46
CA ASP A 205 -5.78 3.25 19.14
C ASP A 205 -6.50 2.96 17.81
N HIS A 206 -7.00 3.99 17.12
CA HIS A 206 -7.73 3.82 15.86
C HIS A 206 -6.85 4.15 14.65
N PRO A 207 -6.77 3.26 13.63
CA PRO A 207 -5.94 3.50 12.46
C PRO A 207 -6.57 4.52 11.49
N PHE A 208 -5.79 5.55 11.15
CA PHE A 208 -6.12 6.55 10.14
C PHE A 208 -5.20 6.40 8.93
N LEU A 209 -5.78 6.29 7.73
CA LEU A 209 -5.04 6.11 6.49
C LEU A 209 -5.16 7.35 5.61
N LEU A 210 -4.03 7.90 5.18
CA LEU A 210 -3.95 9.01 4.24
C LEU A 210 -3.68 8.47 2.83
N ILE A 211 -4.68 8.54 1.97
CA ILE A 211 -4.55 8.04 0.59
C ILE A 211 -3.73 8.97 -0.30
N HIS A 212 -3.04 8.41 -1.29
CA HIS A 212 -2.15 9.11 -2.23
C HIS A 212 -1.02 9.87 -1.55
N MET A 213 -0.51 9.32 -0.45
CA MET A 213 0.45 9.97 0.45
C MET A 213 -0.04 11.35 0.96
N ALA A 214 -1.35 11.62 0.88
CA ALA A 214 -1.97 12.94 1.02
C ALA A 214 -1.32 14.08 0.20
N GLN A 215 -0.55 13.76 -0.84
CA GLN A 215 0.36 14.68 -1.55
C GLN A 215 1.47 15.33 -0.69
N LEU A 216 1.79 14.76 0.47
CA LEU A 216 2.86 15.22 1.34
C LEU A 216 4.25 14.85 0.80
N ASN A 217 5.26 15.66 1.08
CA ASN A 217 6.64 15.28 0.81
C ASN A 217 7.18 14.33 1.91
N VAL A 218 8.39 13.78 1.70
CA VAL A 218 9.00 12.79 2.60
C VAL A 218 9.20 13.32 4.02
N ASP A 219 9.61 14.58 4.19
CA ASP A 219 9.81 15.19 5.51
C ASP A 219 8.52 15.38 6.28
N GLU A 220 7.45 15.72 5.57
CA GLU A 220 6.10 15.84 6.15
C GLU A 220 5.54 14.48 6.57
N VAL A 221 5.75 13.44 5.75
CA VAL A 221 5.37 12.07 6.10
C VAL A 221 6.16 11.59 7.32
N LYS A 222 7.49 11.74 7.32
CA LYS A 222 8.37 11.32 8.43
C LYS A 222 7.95 11.99 9.75
N ARG A 223 7.68 13.30 9.73
CA ARG A 223 7.17 14.02 10.91
C ARG A 223 5.81 13.52 11.38
N LEU A 224 4.90 13.19 10.45
CA LEU A 224 3.54 12.78 10.81
C LEU A 224 3.52 11.40 11.46
N ILE A 225 4.21 10.41 10.88
CA ILE A 225 4.25 9.05 11.44
C ILE A 225 5.04 9.00 12.76
N ALA A 226 6.11 9.80 12.90
CA ALA A 226 6.85 9.90 14.15
C ALA A 226 6.01 10.50 15.30
N ALA A 227 5.10 11.43 14.98
CA ALA A 227 4.24 12.07 15.97
C ALA A 227 2.92 11.31 16.23
N HIS A 228 2.54 10.36 15.37
CA HIS A 228 1.26 9.67 15.42
C HIS A 228 1.40 8.20 15.00
N GLY A 229 1.53 7.30 15.99
CA GLY A 229 1.68 5.85 15.75
C GLY A 229 0.46 5.16 15.13
N ASN A 230 -0.66 5.87 14.99
CA ASN A 230 -1.89 5.37 14.39
C ASN A 230 -2.18 5.95 12.98
N VAL A 231 -1.22 6.67 12.38
CA VAL A 231 -1.36 7.25 11.05
C VAL A 231 -0.52 6.48 10.04
N TYR A 232 -1.18 6.02 8.99
CA TYR A 232 -0.63 5.24 7.90
C TYR A 232 -0.89 5.92 6.55
N PHE A 233 -0.20 5.48 5.50
CA PHE A 233 -0.33 6.05 4.16
C PHE A 233 -0.60 4.98 3.10
N LEU A 234 -1.47 5.30 2.15
CA LEU A 234 -1.66 4.48 0.95
C LEU A 234 -0.92 5.10 -0.23
N THR A 235 -0.10 4.30 -0.91
CA THR A 235 0.84 4.72 -1.96
C THR A 235 0.22 4.83 -3.37
N SER A 236 -1.09 4.60 -3.48
CA SER A 236 -1.83 4.74 -4.74
C SER A 236 -1.55 6.09 -5.43
N HIS A 237 -1.36 6.10 -6.75
CA HIS A 237 -0.96 7.27 -7.55
C HIS A 237 0.43 7.89 -7.21
N SER A 238 1.24 7.26 -6.36
CA SER A 238 2.58 7.77 -6.02
C SER A 238 3.71 7.06 -6.75
N ASN A 239 3.54 6.87 -8.06
CA ASN A 239 4.43 6.10 -8.94
C ASN A 239 4.72 6.82 -10.28
N PRO A 240 5.74 6.36 -11.04
CA PRO A 240 6.22 7.05 -12.23
C PRO A 240 5.48 6.69 -13.52
N ILE A 241 4.59 5.69 -13.50
CA ILE A 241 3.77 5.25 -14.65
C ILE A 241 2.62 6.25 -14.93
N ARG A 242 2.73 7.48 -14.42
CA ARG A 242 1.65 8.45 -14.47
C ARG A 242 1.66 9.26 -15.75
N ASP A 243 0.45 9.60 -16.16
CA ASP A 243 0.19 10.56 -17.20
C ASP A 243 0.66 11.95 -16.74
N PHE A 244 1.87 12.33 -17.16
CA PHE A 244 2.46 13.65 -16.96
C PHE A 244 1.64 14.79 -17.60
N SER A 245 0.61 14.49 -18.41
CA SER A 245 -0.35 15.51 -18.87
C SER A 245 -1.23 16.05 -17.73
N THR A 246 -1.30 15.35 -16.59
CA THR A 246 -2.06 15.82 -15.42
C THR A 246 -1.21 16.79 -14.59
N ARG A 247 -1.64 18.06 -14.49
CA ARG A 247 -1.02 19.10 -13.63
C ARG A 247 -1.21 18.85 -12.11
N GLN A 248 -1.40 17.60 -11.71
CA GLN A 248 -1.71 17.22 -10.34
C GLN A 248 -0.42 16.97 -9.56
N LEU A 249 -0.35 17.55 -8.36
CA LEU A 249 0.87 17.64 -7.57
C LEU A 249 1.09 16.41 -6.67
N TRP A 250 1.04 15.23 -7.28
CA TRP A 250 1.19 13.97 -6.56
C TRP A 250 2.59 13.79 -5.99
N THR A 251 2.67 13.08 -4.87
CA THR A 251 3.93 12.60 -4.32
C THR A 251 4.49 11.53 -5.23
N ASN A 252 5.73 11.68 -5.69
CA ASN A 252 6.44 10.64 -6.42
C ASN A 252 7.39 9.90 -5.44
N LEU A 253 7.27 8.58 -5.37
CA LEU A 253 8.13 7.75 -4.52
C LEU A 253 9.36 7.21 -5.26
N PHE A 254 9.37 7.29 -6.59
CA PHE A 254 10.28 6.52 -7.44
C PHE A 254 11.17 7.39 -8.34
N ASP A 255 12.35 6.88 -8.64
CA ASP A 255 13.15 7.24 -9.80
C ASP A 255 13.25 6.02 -10.72
N GLY A 256 12.55 6.08 -11.87
CA GLY A 256 12.34 4.92 -12.72
C GLY A 256 11.68 3.77 -11.94
N GLU A 257 12.37 2.63 -11.85
CA GLU A 257 11.86 1.43 -11.17
C GLU A 257 12.27 1.33 -9.69
N ARG A 258 13.04 2.31 -9.17
CA ARG A 258 13.59 2.26 -7.82
C ARG A 258 12.94 3.30 -6.93
N LEU A 259 12.70 2.97 -5.65
CA LEU A 259 12.35 3.97 -4.65
C LEU A 259 13.48 5.01 -4.53
N LEU A 260 13.12 6.28 -4.42
CA LEU A 260 14.10 7.32 -4.11
C LEU A 260 14.74 7.02 -2.74
N PRO A 261 16.05 7.27 -2.54
CA PRO A 261 16.76 6.90 -1.32
C PRO A 261 16.09 7.39 -0.02
N ARG A 262 15.55 8.61 -0.03
CA ARG A 262 14.86 9.20 1.14
C ARG A 262 13.58 8.44 1.49
N TRP A 263 12.87 7.89 0.51
CA TRP A 263 11.70 7.06 0.76
C TRP A 263 12.12 5.68 1.24
N THR A 264 13.18 5.09 0.67
CA THR A 264 13.73 3.83 1.17
C THR A 264 14.07 3.90 2.65
N GLU A 265 14.73 4.98 3.09
CA GLU A 265 15.02 5.23 4.52
C GLU A 265 13.74 5.24 5.37
N VAL A 266 12.72 6.00 4.97
CA VAL A 266 11.46 6.10 5.72
C VAL A 266 10.75 4.75 5.85
N PHE A 267 10.71 3.95 4.77
CA PHE A 267 10.06 2.64 4.78
C PHE A 267 10.85 1.63 5.64
N LEU A 268 12.18 1.70 5.65
CA LEU A 268 13.00 0.81 6.48
C LEU A 268 12.95 1.18 7.98
N GLU A 269 12.85 2.47 8.30
CA GLU A 269 12.71 2.96 9.68
C GLU A 269 11.30 2.73 10.25
N ASN A 270 10.29 2.56 9.40
CA ASN A 270 8.88 2.48 9.78
C ASN A 270 8.16 1.36 9.00
N PRO A 271 8.51 0.07 9.23
CA PRO A 271 7.95 -1.07 8.52
C PRO A 271 6.46 -1.32 8.81
#